data_AF-A0A7Y0ET42-F1
#
_entry.id   AF-A0A7Y0ET42-F1
#
_cell.length_a   1.000
_cell.length_b   1.000
_cell.length_c   1.000
_cell.angle_alpha   90.00
_cell.angle_beta   90.00
_cell.angle_gamma   90.00
#
_symmetry.space_group_name_H-M   'P 1'
#
loop_
_entity.id
_entity.type
_entity.pdbx_description
1 polymer ?
#
loop_
_entity_poly.entity_id
_entity_poly.type
_entity_poly.pdbx_seq_one_letter_code
_entity_poly.pdbx_strand_id
1 'polypeptide(L)'
;MGNISHEHVDARHEVKELSDYVDNGWLKSGEFDGPTILWNQLIRKASEQDAENRNDAPVAPLSDADNVISMPMQWYFDSIAAIVPTAERTETGVEMPRADMPTFHLDSQALSGVDAVVGNAMVSTRWVDAVGNLAKALEMTAKFVGNVADRDNEGFDYLKDLIQNVRVYMDAVACNADPMTGEQALRMITTVACSDDFRLNAMQMVELLSCGLSFAQWDDTRMFAYDALTNAIASMDDFTNRPMPTDEHAGADDVQLSAADLDNLASLDPSLLTERELVATARHQFDHAVQFLRHDLMRISGDADAADAFLREHHTTEPLADTYAARLIAAGRWNDLIDFIDLVERDNPNQTMVMFPEDVVPYEWETLREAALEALGRGDELAAMYRKRLEDGYDPNTELNQYKLDLWLNR
;
A
#
# COMPACT_ATOMS: atom_id res chain seq x y z
N MET A 1 32.14 -22.14 -2.58
CA MET A 1 33.22 -21.31 -2.00
C MET A 1 33.74 -20.41 -3.12
N GLY A 2 33.00 -19.34 -3.39
CA GLY A 2 33.48 -18.27 -4.28
C GLY A 2 34.27 -17.30 -3.43
N ASN A 3 35.50 -16.98 -3.83
CA ASN A 3 36.25 -15.85 -3.30
C ASN A 3 35.40 -14.59 -3.48
N ILE A 4 34.92 -14.01 -2.38
CA ILE A 4 34.50 -12.61 -2.39
C ILE A 4 35.80 -11.83 -2.56
N SER A 5 36.01 -11.26 -3.74
CA SER A 5 37.06 -10.27 -3.92
C SER A 5 36.75 -9.12 -2.99
N HIS A 6 37.53 -8.95 -1.93
CA HIS A 6 37.52 -7.74 -1.12
C HIS A 6 38.02 -6.57 -2.00
N GLU A 7 37.15 -6.05 -2.85
CA GLU A 7 37.26 -4.67 -3.31
C GLU A 7 37.36 -3.80 -2.05
N HIS A 8 38.22 -2.78 -2.09
CA HIS A 8 38.53 -1.92 -0.96
C HIS A 8 37.23 -1.46 -0.27
N VAL A 9 36.91 -2.02 0.90
CA VAL A 9 35.77 -1.56 1.70
C VAL A 9 36.18 -0.23 2.30
N ASP A 10 35.75 0.86 1.68
CA ASP A 10 35.85 2.19 2.24
C ASP A 10 34.55 2.46 3.01
N ALA A 11 34.59 2.41 4.34
CA ALA A 11 33.42 2.64 5.17
C ALA A 11 32.78 4.03 4.91
N ARG A 12 33.57 5.02 4.45
CA ARG A 12 33.01 6.32 4.01
C ARG A 12 32.24 6.21 2.69
N HIS A 13 32.63 5.28 1.84
CA HIS A 13 31.91 4.96 0.62
C HIS A 13 30.57 4.29 0.96
N GLU A 14 30.52 3.37 1.93
CA GLU A 14 29.28 2.73 2.39
C GLU A 14 28.27 3.76 2.93
N VAL A 15 28.71 4.70 3.79
CA VAL A 15 27.85 5.81 4.27
C VAL A 15 27.34 6.65 3.10
N LYS A 16 28.20 6.93 2.13
CA LYS A 16 27.82 7.69 0.95
C LYS A 16 26.82 6.94 0.08
N GLU A 17 26.99 5.63 -0.12
CA GLU A 17 26.06 4.81 -0.89
C GLU A 17 24.69 4.74 -0.23
N LEU A 18 24.65 4.62 1.10
CA LEU A 18 23.40 4.66 1.86
C LEU A 18 22.70 6.02 1.73
N SER A 19 23.43 7.13 1.90
CA SER A 19 22.89 8.47 1.68
C SER A 19 22.43 8.66 0.23
N ASP A 20 23.23 8.23 -0.75
CA ASP A 20 22.90 8.32 -2.17
C ASP A 20 21.65 7.49 -2.51
N TYR A 21 21.47 6.32 -1.90
CA TYR A 21 20.26 5.49 -2.04
C TYR A 21 19.02 6.21 -1.50
N VAL A 22 19.10 6.76 -0.28
CA VAL A 22 17.99 7.49 0.32
C VAL A 22 17.64 8.74 -0.50
N ASP A 23 18.64 9.54 -0.84
CA ASP A 23 18.45 10.83 -1.52
C ASP A 23 17.99 10.67 -2.98
N ASN A 24 18.55 9.70 -3.73
CA ASN A 24 18.27 9.55 -5.16
C ASN A 24 17.27 8.43 -5.49
N GLY A 25 17.01 7.51 -4.57
CA GLY A 25 16.02 6.46 -4.70
C GLY A 25 14.68 6.92 -4.13
N TRP A 26 14.63 7.08 -2.82
CA TRP A 26 13.41 7.33 -2.07
C TRP A 26 12.98 8.80 -2.05
N LEU A 27 13.93 9.72 -1.89
CA LEU A 27 13.68 11.17 -1.83
C LEU A 27 13.90 11.90 -3.15
N LYS A 28 14.10 11.16 -4.25
CA LYS A 28 14.43 11.68 -5.60
C LYS A 28 13.55 12.84 -6.05
N SER A 29 12.36 12.88 -5.48
CA SER A 29 11.33 13.83 -5.76
C SER A 29 11.67 15.28 -5.39
N GLY A 30 12.20 15.49 -4.19
CA GLY A 30 12.38 16.82 -3.61
C GLY A 30 11.10 17.67 -3.49
N GLU A 31 9.92 17.13 -3.82
CA GLU A 31 8.64 17.84 -3.78
C GLU A 31 8.15 18.05 -2.35
N PHE A 32 8.52 17.14 -1.44
CA PHE A 32 8.18 17.19 -0.02
C PHE A 32 9.43 17.04 0.84
N ASP A 33 9.38 17.57 2.07
CA ASP A 33 10.44 17.43 3.07
C ASP A 33 10.42 16.04 3.72
N GLY A 34 10.75 15.01 2.94
CA GLY A 34 10.84 13.61 3.39
C GLY A 34 10.13 12.61 2.48
N PRO A 35 10.24 11.30 2.79
CA PRO A 35 9.66 10.25 1.97
C PRO A 35 8.14 10.20 2.19
N THR A 36 7.44 9.60 1.22
CA THR A 36 6.02 9.24 1.29
C THR A 36 5.90 7.75 0.95
N ILE A 37 4.88 7.08 1.50
CA ILE A 37 4.70 5.62 1.39
C ILE A 37 3.73 5.26 0.26
N LEU A 38 2.55 5.88 0.26
CA LEU A 38 1.49 5.61 -0.71
C LEU A 38 1.65 6.50 -1.93
N TRP A 39 1.97 7.78 -1.76
CA TRP A 39 2.19 8.68 -2.89
C TRP A 39 3.63 8.59 -3.41
N ASN A 40 3.82 8.67 -4.73
CA ASN A 40 5.15 8.82 -5.31
C ASN A 40 5.11 9.71 -6.56
N GLN A 41 6.27 10.22 -6.96
CA GLN A 41 6.40 11.10 -8.11
C GLN A 41 6.07 10.47 -9.46
N LEU A 42 6.03 9.14 -9.56
CA LEU A 42 5.65 8.46 -10.79
C LEU A 42 4.16 8.69 -11.10
N ILE A 43 3.32 8.88 -10.07
CA ILE A 43 1.91 9.27 -10.24
C ILE A 43 1.82 10.61 -10.98
N ARG A 44 2.55 11.63 -10.50
CA ARG A 44 2.60 12.96 -11.15
C ARG A 44 3.13 12.88 -12.57
N LYS A 45 4.24 12.14 -12.80
CA LYS A 45 4.82 12.01 -14.14
C LYS A 45 3.89 11.30 -15.12
N ALA A 46 3.21 10.24 -14.69
CA ALA A 46 2.21 9.56 -15.51
C ALA A 46 1.02 10.49 -15.81
N SER A 47 0.55 11.23 -14.81
CA SER A 47 -0.53 12.21 -14.94
C SER A 47 -0.20 13.29 -15.96
N GLU A 48 1.01 13.84 -15.92
CA GLU A 48 1.53 14.82 -16.89
C GLU A 48 1.68 14.24 -18.29
N GLN A 49 2.19 13.01 -18.41
CA GLN A 49 2.33 12.32 -19.71
C GLN A 49 0.96 12.10 -20.37
N ASP A 50 -0.05 11.72 -19.58
CA ASP A 50 -1.42 11.51 -20.07
C ASP A 50 -2.12 12.83 -20.44
N ALA A 51 -1.67 13.97 -19.89
CA ALA A 51 -2.31 15.26 -20.12
C ALA A 51 -2.33 15.66 -21.60
N GLU A 52 -1.34 15.22 -22.40
CA GLU A 52 -1.29 15.46 -23.85
C GLU A 52 -2.46 14.82 -24.60
N ASN A 53 -3.02 13.73 -24.06
CA ASN A 53 -4.11 12.97 -24.68
C ASN A 53 -5.50 13.36 -24.13
N ARG A 54 -5.56 14.08 -23.00
CA ARG A 54 -6.83 14.51 -22.39
C ARG A 54 -7.42 15.70 -23.14
N ASN A 55 -8.72 15.64 -23.40
CA ASN A 55 -9.46 16.71 -24.07
C ASN A 55 -10.91 16.77 -23.55
N ASP A 56 -11.71 17.76 -23.98
CA ASP A 56 -13.14 17.85 -23.65
C ASP A 56 -13.98 16.80 -24.42
N ALA A 57 -13.54 15.54 -24.38
CA ALA A 57 -14.22 14.40 -24.96
C ALA A 57 -15.53 14.14 -24.21
N PRO A 58 -16.63 13.83 -24.93
CA PRO A 58 -17.83 13.36 -24.29
C PRO A 58 -17.56 12.06 -23.54
N VAL A 59 -18.11 11.98 -22.32
CA VAL A 59 -18.11 10.78 -21.49
C VAL A 59 -19.48 10.13 -21.60
N ALA A 60 -19.52 8.80 -21.69
CA ALA A 60 -20.77 8.07 -21.70
C ALA A 60 -21.61 8.41 -20.44
N PRO A 61 -22.93 8.65 -20.56
CA PRO A 61 -23.80 8.81 -19.40
C PRO A 61 -23.64 7.63 -18.44
N LEU A 62 -23.71 7.87 -17.14
CA LEU A 62 -23.45 6.84 -16.12
C LEU A 62 -24.35 5.60 -16.27
N SER A 63 -25.61 5.78 -16.70
CA SER A 63 -26.52 4.66 -17.00
C SER A 63 -26.06 3.80 -18.16
N ASP A 64 -25.44 4.40 -19.17
CA ASP A 64 -24.94 3.68 -20.33
C ASP A 64 -23.64 2.96 -19.97
N ALA A 65 -22.78 3.61 -19.19
CA ALA A 65 -21.58 2.99 -18.63
C ALA A 65 -21.91 1.75 -17.78
N ASP A 66 -22.90 1.86 -16.89
CA ASP A 66 -23.39 0.74 -16.06
C ASP A 66 -23.85 -0.45 -16.91
N ASN A 67 -24.62 -0.19 -17.97
CA ASN A 67 -25.07 -1.24 -18.91
C ASN A 67 -23.89 -1.87 -19.68
N VAL A 68 -22.96 -1.06 -20.18
CA VAL A 68 -21.79 -1.53 -20.94
C VAL A 68 -20.88 -2.41 -20.09
N ILE A 69 -20.69 -2.05 -18.81
CA ILE A 69 -19.90 -2.85 -17.85
C ILE A 69 -20.63 -4.13 -17.47
N SER A 70 -21.91 -4.05 -17.12
CA SER A 70 -22.66 -5.17 -16.55
C SER A 70 -22.91 -6.31 -17.54
N MET A 71 -23.07 -5.99 -18.82
CA MET A 71 -23.51 -6.97 -19.83
C MET A 71 -22.50 -8.11 -20.07
N PRO A 72 -21.18 -7.87 -20.28
CA PRO A 72 -20.20 -8.95 -20.37
C PRO A 72 -20.04 -9.76 -19.08
N MET A 73 -20.10 -9.11 -17.91
CA MET A 73 -20.05 -9.80 -16.61
C MET A 73 -21.25 -10.74 -16.42
N GLN A 74 -22.44 -10.31 -16.82
CA GLN A 74 -23.64 -11.15 -16.74
C GLN A 74 -23.54 -12.35 -17.68
N TRP A 75 -23.05 -12.15 -18.91
CA TRP A 75 -22.82 -13.25 -19.86
C TRP A 75 -21.81 -14.27 -19.36
N TYR A 76 -20.78 -13.83 -18.64
CA TYR A 76 -19.83 -14.73 -17.99
C TYR A 76 -20.55 -15.65 -16.99
N PHE A 77 -21.30 -15.09 -16.04
CA PHE A 77 -22.04 -15.90 -15.06
C PHE A 77 -23.12 -16.78 -15.70
N ASP A 78 -23.85 -16.26 -16.69
CA ASP A 78 -24.85 -17.03 -17.45
C ASP A 78 -24.23 -18.25 -18.15
N SER A 79 -23.01 -18.09 -18.68
CA SER A 79 -22.26 -19.16 -19.34
C SER A 79 -21.80 -20.21 -18.33
N ILE A 80 -21.35 -19.80 -17.15
CA ILE A 80 -21.00 -20.72 -16.05
C ILE A 80 -22.24 -21.49 -15.59
N ALA A 81 -23.37 -20.80 -15.38
CA ALA A 81 -24.62 -21.43 -14.95
C ALA A 81 -25.11 -22.50 -15.94
N ALA A 82 -24.77 -22.37 -17.22
CA ALA A 82 -25.14 -23.34 -18.25
C ALA A 82 -24.27 -24.62 -18.22
N ILE A 83 -23.08 -24.58 -17.63
CA ILE A 83 -22.12 -25.70 -17.65
C ILE A 83 -21.89 -26.32 -16.26
N VAL A 84 -22.12 -25.57 -15.18
CA VAL A 84 -21.95 -26.04 -13.79
C VAL A 84 -23.28 -26.58 -13.26
N PRO A 85 -23.40 -27.89 -12.97
CA PRO A 85 -24.68 -28.49 -12.56
C PRO A 85 -25.23 -27.99 -11.22
N THR A 86 -24.36 -27.50 -10.34
CA THR A 86 -24.71 -26.97 -9.01
C THR A 86 -25.03 -25.48 -9.01
N ALA A 87 -25.00 -24.83 -10.19
CA ALA A 87 -25.35 -23.43 -10.32
C ALA A 87 -26.86 -23.20 -10.32
N GLU A 88 -27.31 -22.31 -9.44
CA GLU A 88 -28.72 -21.90 -9.33
C GLU A 88 -28.87 -20.44 -9.76
N ARG A 89 -29.86 -20.17 -10.62
CA ARG A 89 -30.23 -18.80 -10.97
C ARG A 89 -31.14 -18.23 -9.89
N THR A 90 -30.71 -17.14 -9.28
CA THR A 90 -31.49 -16.37 -8.30
C THR A 90 -31.96 -15.04 -8.91
N GLU A 91 -32.77 -14.28 -8.16
CA GLU A 91 -33.16 -12.93 -8.58
C GLU A 91 -31.97 -11.96 -8.63
N THR A 92 -30.91 -12.25 -7.88
CA THR A 92 -29.70 -11.43 -7.72
C THR A 92 -28.54 -11.88 -8.60
N GLY A 93 -28.61 -13.05 -9.24
CA GLY A 93 -27.57 -13.52 -10.16
C GLY A 93 -27.50 -15.04 -10.28
N VAL A 94 -26.27 -15.55 -10.31
CA VAL A 94 -25.98 -16.99 -10.34
C VAL A 94 -25.24 -17.34 -9.07
N GLU A 95 -25.78 -18.26 -8.29
CA GLU A 95 -25.18 -18.76 -7.04
C GLU A 95 -24.71 -20.20 -7.25
N MET A 96 -23.52 -20.51 -6.73
CA MET A 96 -22.99 -21.88 -6.70
C MET A 96 -21.95 -22.01 -5.59
N PRO A 97 -21.70 -23.23 -5.08
CA PRO A 97 -20.59 -23.46 -4.16
C PRO A 97 -19.26 -23.01 -4.78
N ARG A 98 -18.44 -22.26 -4.02
CA ARG A 98 -17.17 -21.70 -4.51
C ARG A 98 -16.19 -22.79 -5.00
N ALA A 99 -16.27 -23.99 -4.42
CA ALA A 99 -15.49 -25.15 -4.84
C ALA A 99 -15.85 -25.64 -6.26
N ASP A 100 -17.10 -25.46 -6.68
CA ASP A 100 -17.60 -25.88 -8.00
C ASP A 100 -17.40 -24.79 -9.06
N MET A 101 -17.08 -23.55 -8.63
CA MET A 101 -16.90 -22.41 -9.51
C MET A 101 -15.60 -22.54 -10.32
N PRO A 102 -15.66 -22.48 -11.67
CA PRO A 102 -14.49 -22.46 -12.53
C PRO A 102 -13.56 -21.31 -12.18
N THR A 103 -12.25 -21.53 -12.36
CA THR A 103 -11.27 -20.45 -12.22
C THR A 103 -11.56 -19.36 -13.25
N PHE A 104 -11.61 -18.11 -12.78
CA PHE A 104 -11.74 -16.95 -13.65
C PHE A 104 -10.45 -16.71 -14.44
N HIS A 105 -10.61 -16.35 -15.72
CA HIS A 105 -9.51 -15.90 -16.58
C HIS A 105 -9.93 -14.61 -17.29
N LEU A 106 -9.00 -13.67 -17.41
CA LEU A 106 -9.22 -12.37 -18.02
C LEU A 106 -9.57 -12.49 -19.52
N ASP A 107 -9.09 -13.54 -20.19
CA ASP A 107 -9.38 -13.83 -21.59
C ASP A 107 -10.87 -14.14 -21.86
N SER A 108 -11.66 -14.41 -20.82
CA SER A 108 -13.12 -14.59 -20.87
C SER A 108 -13.89 -13.35 -21.36
N GLN A 109 -13.23 -12.19 -21.42
CA GLN A 109 -13.82 -10.90 -21.80
C GLN A 109 -14.89 -10.37 -20.83
N ALA A 110 -15.02 -10.95 -19.63
CA ALA A 110 -15.99 -10.50 -18.63
C ALA A 110 -15.79 -9.04 -18.21
N LEU A 111 -14.55 -8.55 -18.25
CA LEU A 111 -14.18 -7.17 -17.88
C LEU A 111 -14.06 -6.22 -19.08
N SER A 112 -14.34 -6.68 -20.31
CA SER A 112 -14.20 -5.85 -21.53
C SER A 112 -15.06 -4.57 -21.53
N GLY A 113 -16.21 -4.59 -20.84
CA GLY A 113 -17.04 -3.41 -20.65
C GLY A 113 -16.38 -2.35 -19.76
N VAL A 114 -15.59 -2.78 -18.77
CA VAL A 114 -14.79 -1.91 -17.91
C VAL A 114 -13.73 -1.19 -18.74
N ASP A 115 -12.98 -1.92 -19.55
CA ASP A 115 -11.94 -1.34 -20.43
C ASP A 115 -12.51 -0.25 -21.35
N ALA A 116 -13.69 -0.50 -21.94
CA ALA A 116 -14.34 0.46 -22.82
C ALA A 116 -14.74 1.76 -22.09
N VAL A 117 -15.33 1.64 -20.90
CA VAL A 117 -15.78 2.79 -20.10
C VAL A 117 -14.59 3.57 -19.54
N VAL A 118 -13.59 2.87 -19.00
CA VAL A 118 -12.37 3.48 -18.44
C VAL A 118 -11.59 4.19 -19.54
N GLY A 119 -11.41 3.55 -20.70
CA GLY A 119 -10.71 4.17 -21.84
C GLY A 119 -11.38 5.46 -22.32
N ASN A 120 -12.72 5.54 -22.31
CA ASN A 120 -13.45 6.77 -22.62
C ASN A 120 -13.28 7.85 -21.53
N ALA A 121 -13.33 7.46 -20.26
CA ALA A 121 -13.20 8.39 -19.13
C ALA A 121 -11.79 9.00 -19.02
N MET A 122 -10.74 8.17 -19.17
CA MET A 122 -9.34 8.57 -18.95
C MET A 122 -8.85 9.67 -19.89
N VAL A 123 -9.44 9.78 -21.09
CA VAL A 123 -9.08 10.80 -22.10
C VAL A 123 -9.92 12.07 -22.01
N SER A 124 -10.86 12.15 -21.07
CA SER A 124 -11.73 13.31 -20.92
C SER A 124 -11.21 14.30 -19.88
N THR A 125 -11.57 15.57 -20.03
CA THR A 125 -11.44 16.61 -19.00
C THR A 125 -12.79 16.95 -18.37
N ARG A 126 -13.85 16.19 -18.68
CA ARG A 126 -15.15 16.29 -18.00
C ARG A 126 -15.07 15.56 -16.67
N TRP A 127 -14.34 16.18 -15.74
CA TRP A 127 -13.83 15.54 -14.52
C TRP A 127 -14.90 14.77 -13.76
N VAL A 128 -16.05 15.40 -13.45
CA VAL A 128 -17.13 14.74 -12.70
C VAL A 128 -17.71 13.54 -13.43
N ASP A 129 -18.01 13.68 -14.72
CA ASP A 129 -18.61 12.60 -15.52
C ASP A 129 -17.64 11.42 -15.67
N ALA A 130 -16.37 11.74 -15.98
CA ALA A 130 -15.30 10.76 -16.10
C ALA A 130 -15.06 10.02 -14.79
N VAL A 131 -14.93 10.75 -13.66
CA VAL A 131 -14.74 10.14 -12.35
C VAL A 131 -15.97 9.33 -11.93
N GLY A 132 -17.18 9.76 -12.28
CA GLY A 132 -18.39 8.95 -12.08
C GLY A 132 -18.30 7.59 -12.77
N ASN A 133 -17.83 7.56 -14.02
CA ASN A 133 -17.62 6.32 -14.76
C ASN A 133 -16.46 5.47 -14.21
N LEU A 134 -15.36 6.08 -13.78
CA LEU A 134 -14.24 5.39 -13.12
C LEU A 134 -14.66 4.78 -11.77
N ALA A 135 -15.44 5.52 -10.99
CA ALA A 135 -16.02 5.04 -9.73
C ALA A 135 -16.94 3.83 -9.97
N LYS A 136 -17.80 3.90 -10.99
CA LYS A 136 -18.66 2.78 -11.39
C LYS A 136 -17.85 1.56 -11.85
N ALA A 137 -16.81 1.77 -12.64
CA ALA A 137 -15.89 0.71 -13.05
C ALA A 137 -15.22 0.02 -11.86
N LEU A 138 -14.72 0.77 -10.88
CA LEU A 138 -14.13 0.23 -9.66
C LEU A 138 -15.14 -0.57 -8.83
N GLU A 139 -16.34 -0.02 -8.61
CA GLU A 139 -17.41 -0.69 -7.87
C GLU A 139 -17.77 -2.04 -8.51
N MET A 140 -18.04 -2.03 -9.81
CA MET A 140 -18.44 -3.24 -10.54
C MET A 140 -17.30 -4.27 -10.63
N THR A 141 -16.06 -3.83 -10.77
CA THR A 141 -14.89 -4.71 -10.81
C THR A 141 -14.65 -5.36 -9.45
N ALA A 142 -14.66 -4.59 -8.35
CA ALA A 142 -14.49 -5.12 -7.00
C ALA A 142 -15.59 -6.15 -6.67
N LYS A 143 -16.84 -5.82 -6.98
CA LYS A 143 -17.97 -6.73 -6.82
C LYS A 143 -17.82 -7.99 -7.68
N PHE A 144 -17.39 -7.86 -8.94
CA PHE A 144 -17.19 -9.00 -9.83
C PHE A 144 -16.10 -9.93 -9.29
N VAL A 145 -14.92 -9.38 -8.94
CA VAL A 145 -13.79 -10.13 -8.39
C VAL A 145 -14.18 -10.86 -7.09
N GLY A 146 -14.97 -10.21 -6.22
CA GLY A 146 -15.49 -10.84 -5.00
C GLY A 146 -16.44 -12.02 -5.24
N ASN A 147 -17.04 -12.11 -6.43
CA ASN A 147 -18.02 -13.15 -6.80
C ASN A 147 -17.47 -14.21 -7.77
N VAL A 148 -16.18 -14.17 -8.11
CA VAL A 148 -15.55 -15.20 -8.95
C VAL A 148 -14.49 -15.99 -8.17
N ALA A 149 -14.11 -17.16 -8.70
CA ALA A 149 -12.99 -17.94 -8.20
C ALA A 149 -11.69 -17.50 -8.89
N ASP A 150 -11.10 -16.41 -8.40
CA ASP A 150 -9.88 -15.81 -8.94
C ASP A 150 -8.60 -16.50 -8.40
N ARG A 151 -8.42 -17.78 -8.71
CA ARG A 151 -7.34 -18.60 -8.12
C ARG A 151 -5.93 -18.19 -8.58
N ASP A 152 -5.85 -17.58 -9.76
CA ASP A 152 -4.60 -17.14 -10.36
C ASP A 152 -4.36 -15.62 -10.16
N ASN A 153 -5.22 -14.94 -9.38
CA ASN A 153 -5.20 -13.50 -9.09
C ASN A 153 -5.32 -12.57 -10.32
N GLU A 154 -5.74 -13.07 -11.48
CA GLU A 154 -5.89 -12.24 -12.68
C GLU A 154 -6.92 -11.11 -12.48
N GLY A 155 -8.02 -11.39 -11.79
CA GLY A 155 -9.05 -10.39 -11.50
C GLY A 155 -8.60 -9.36 -10.46
N PHE A 156 -7.92 -9.82 -9.42
CA PHE A 156 -7.37 -8.96 -8.38
C PHE A 156 -6.24 -8.06 -8.89
N ASP A 157 -5.35 -8.58 -9.73
CA ASP A 157 -4.32 -7.78 -10.40
C ASP A 157 -4.94 -6.74 -11.34
N TYR A 158 -5.99 -7.10 -12.10
CA TYR A 158 -6.75 -6.14 -12.89
C TYR A 158 -7.35 -5.01 -12.03
N LEU A 159 -7.93 -5.34 -10.86
CA LEU A 159 -8.48 -4.34 -9.95
C LEU A 159 -7.39 -3.38 -9.43
N LYS A 160 -6.20 -3.88 -9.11
CA LYS A 160 -5.05 -3.07 -8.69
C LYS A 160 -4.60 -2.12 -9.80
N ASP A 161 -4.48 -2.61 -11.03
CA ASP A 161 -4.15 -1.78 -12.18
C ASP A 161 -5.20 -0.69 -12.42
N LEU A 162 -6.48 -1.02 -12.27
CA LEU A 162 -7.58 -0.06 -12.35
C LEU A 162 -7.49 1.02 -11.26
N ILE A 163 -7.23 0.63 -10.01
CA ILE A 163 -7.00 1.59 -8.91
C ILE A 163 -5.83 2.52 -9.26
N GLN A 164 -4.72 1.98 -9.76
CA GLN A 164 -3.56 2.79 -10.14
C GLN A 164 -3.88 3.78 -11.26
N ASN A 165 -4.63 3.38 -12.28
CA ASN A 165 -5.08 4.28 -13.35
C ASN A 165 -5.96 5.42 -12.80
N VAL A 166 -6.87 5.09 -11.88
CA VAL A 166 -7.72 6.09 -11.22
C VAL A 166 -6.89 7.04 -10.35
N ARG A 167 -5.88 6.56 -9.63
CA ARG A 167 -4.96 7.42 -8.85
C ARG A 167 -4.23 8.44 -9.73
N VAL A 168 -3.72 7.99 -10.88
CA VAL A 168 -3.09 8.86 -11.87
C VAL A 168 -4.08 9.89 -12.42
N TYR A 169 -5.31 9.48 -12.74
CA TYR A 169 -6.34 10.41 -13.22
C TYR A 169 -6.77 11.41 -12.14
N MET A 170 -6.89 10.97 -10.88
CA MET A 170 -7.25 11.84 -9.76
C MET A 170 -6.15 12.86 -9.44
N ASP A 171 -4.87 12.57 -9.70
CA ASP A 171 -3.82 13.60 -9.68
C ASP A 171 -4.06 14.69 -10.73
N ALA A 172 -4.47 14.30 -11.95
CA ALA A 172 -4.83 15.26 -12.99
C ALA A 172 -6.06 16.10 -12.60
N VAL A 173 -7.08 15.49 -11.98
CA VAL A 173 -8.23 16.22 -11.42
C VAL A 173 -7.76 17.23 -10.38
N ALA A 174 -6.94 16.82 -9.43
CA ALA A 174 -6.47 17.68 -8.35
C ALA A 174 -5.63 18.86 -8.87
N CYS A 175 -4.84 18.66 -9.93
CA CYS A 175 -4.03 19.71 -10.54
C CYS A 175 -4.82 20.71 -11.41
N ASN A 176 -5.96 20.30 -12.00
CA ASN A 176 -6.59 21.04 -13.10
C ASN A 176 -8.07 21.41 -12.88
N ALA A 177 -8.79 20.70 -12.01
CA ALA A 177 -10.19 21.00 -11.73
C ALA A 177 -10.30 22.20 -10.77
N ASP A 178 -11.41 22.94 -10.86
CA ASP A 178 -11.74 23.88 -9.80
C ASP A 178 -12.08 23.12 -8.50
N PRO A 179 -11.92 23.73 -7.31
CA PRO A 179 -12.08 23.03 -6.04
C PRO A 179 -13.43 22.34 -5.84
N MET A 180 -14.53 22.91 -6.34
CA MET A 180 -15.86 22.31 -6.21
C MET A 180 -15.97 21.03 -7.05
N THR A 181 -15.46 21.08 -8.27
CA THR A 181 -15.37 19.91 -9.15
C THR A 181 -14.46 18.84 -8.56
N GLY A 182 -13.31 19.24 -8.01
CA GLY A 182 -12.36 18.35 -7.35
C GLY A 182 -12.94 17.65 -6.12
N GLU A 183 -13.63 18.40 -5.24
CA GLU A 183 -14.33 17.85 -4.08
C GLU A 183 -15.36 16.80 -4.49
N GLN A 184 -16.19 17.13 -5.49
CA GLN A 184 -17.22 16.23 -5.97
C GLN A 184 -16.63 14.92 -6.52
N ALA A 185 -15.55 15.02 -7.31
CA ALA A 185 -14.83 13.87 -7.85
C ALA A 185 -14.23 13.00 -6.73
N LEU A 186 -13.49 13.59 -5.79
CA LEU A 186 -12.87 12.84 -4.69
C LEU A 186 -13.92 12.15 -3.82
N ARG A 187 -15.08 12.78 -3.59
CA ARG A 187 -16.20 12.18 -2.85
C ARG A 187 -16.77 10.94 -3.53
N MET A 188 -16.86 10.92 -4.86
CA MET A 188 -17.30 9.73 -5.61
C MET A 188 -16.35 8.55 -5.36
N ILE A 189 -15.03 8.79 -5.45
CA ILE A 189 -14.01 7.76 -5.18
C ILE A 189 -14.06 7.30 -3.73
N THR A 190 -14.18 8.24 -2.78
CA THR A 190 -14.28 7.92 -1.35
C THR A 190 -15.51 7.04 -1.06
N THR A 191 -16.63 7.33 -1.73
CA THR A 191 -17.86 6.54 -1.57
C THR A 191 -17.65 5.09 -2.01
N VAL A 192 -16.98 4.87 -3.14
CA VAL A 192 -16.65 3.53 -3.64
C VAL A 192 -15.64 2.83 -2.72
N ALA A 193 -14.60 3.52 -2.26
CA ALA A 193 -13.63 2.95 -1.32
C ALA A 193 -14.29 2.50 -0.01
N CYS A 194 -15.39 3.13 0.40
CA CYS A 194 -16.15 2.79 1.61
C CYS A 194 -17.25 1.73 1.38
N SER A 195 -17.32 1.09 0.21
CA SER A 195 -18.30 0.03 -0.06
C SER A 195 -17.99 -1.25 0.73
N ASP A 196 -18.95 -2.18 0.83
CA ASP A 196 -18.70 -3.50 1.46
C ASP A 196 -17.58 -4.26 0.73
N ASP A 197 -17.52 -4.18 -0.61
CA ASP A 197 -16.52 -4.88 -1.43
C ASP A 197 -15.08 -4.44 -1.11
N PHE A 198 -14.87 -3.14 -0.86
CA PHE A 198 -13.56 -2.60 -0.49
C PHE A 198 -13.27 -2.72 1.00
N ARG A 199 -14.27 -2.66 1.88
CA ARG A 199 -14.07 -2.82 3.33
C ARG A 199 -13.55 -4.20 3.72
N LEU A 200 -13.87 -5.24 2.94
CA LEU A 200 -13.26 -6.57 3.08
C LEU A 200 -11.84 -6.66 2.50
N ASN A 201 -11.44 -5.68 1.66
CA ASN A 201 -10.13 -5.57 1.02
C ASN A 201 -9.42 -4.28 1.47
N ALA A 202 -9.16 -4.19 2.77
CA ALA A 202 -8.73 -2.96 3.43
C ALA A 202 -7.47 -2.29 2.83
N MET A 203 -6.53 -3.09 2.32
CA MET A 203 -5.34 -2.57 1.63
C MET A 203 -5.73 -1.79 0.37
N GLN A 204 -6.60 -2.36 -0.48
CA GLN A 204 -7.09 -1.72 -1.71
C GLN A 204 -8.00 -0.53 -1.40
N MET A 205 -8.77 -0.59 -0.31
CA MET A 205 -9.52 0.55 0.19
C MET A 205 -8.60 1.74 0.47
N VAL A 206 -7.51 1.54 1.23
CA VAL A 206 -6.55 2.60 1.55
C VAL A 206 -5.78 3.08 0.31
N GLU A 207 -5.41 2.16 -0.59
CA GLU A 207 -4.77 2.52 -1.86
C GLU A 207 -5.68 3.43 -2.71
N LEU A 208 -6.97 3.14 -2.78
CA LEU A 208 -7.93 3.98 -3.48
C LEU A 208 -8.15 5.32 -2.78
N LEU A 209 -8.23 5.34 -1.44
CA LEU A 209 -8.31 6.58 -0.65
C LEU A 209 -7.08 7.48 -0.83
N SER A 210 -5.92 6.90 -1.17
CA SER A 210 -4.71 7.66 -1.46
C SER A 210 -4.83 8.58 -2.68
N CYS A 211 -5.90 8.47 -3.50
CA CYS A 211 -6.26 9.50 -4.49
C CYS A 211 -6.37 10.90 -3.85
N GLY A 212 -6.77 10.98 -2.56
CA GLY A 212 -6.83 12.23 -1.81
C GLY A 212 -5.47 12.89 -1.58
N LEU A 213 -4.36 12.14 -1.65
CA LEU A 213 -3.02 12.67 -1.37
C LEU A 213 -2.62 13.77 -2.35
N SER A 214 -2.99 13.67 -3.63
CA SER A 214 -2.74 14.77 -4.57
C SER A 214 -3.44 16.05 -4.10
N PHE A 215 -4.71 15.99 -3.66
CA PHE A 215 -5.47 17.15 -3.17
C PHE A 215 -4.89 17.79 -1.89
N ALA A 216 -4.10 17.05 -1.11
CA ALA A 216 -3.47 17.57 0.11
C ALA A 216 -2.38 18.63 -0.15
N GLN A 217 -1.89 18.71 -1.39
CA GLN A 217 -0.84 19.65 -1.80
C GLN A 217 -1.29 21.11 -1.79
N TRP A 218 -2.60 21.38 -1.90
CA TRP A 218 -3.13 22.74 -2.00
C TRP A 218 -3.96 23.12 -0.77
N ASP A 219 -3.84 24.38 -0.35
CA ASP A 219 -4.49 24.89 0.87
C ASP A 219 -6.02 24.86 0.79
N ASP A 220 -6.59 25.07 -0.39
CA ASP A 220 -8.04 25.10 -0.63
C ASP A 220 -8.67 23.71 -0.77
N THR A 221 -7.88 22.68 -1.10
CA THR A 221 -8.38 21.31 -1.30
C THR A 221 -7.91 20.30 -0.25
N ARG A 222 -6.93 20.63 0.60
CA ARG A 222 -6.39 19.65 1.58
C ARG A 222 -7.43 19.07 2.53
N MET A 223 -8.42 19.87 2.91
CA MET A 223 -9.48 19.43 3.82
C MET A 223 -10.28 18.28 3.21
N PHE A 224 -10.41 18.22 1.89
CA PHE A 224 -11.13 17.12 1.23
C PHE A 224 -10.45 15.77 1.48
N ALA A 225 -9.12 15.75 1.52
CA ALA A 225 -8.36 14.53 1.79
C ALA A 225 -8.49 14.07 3.25
N TYR A 226 -8.50 15.01 4.20
CA TYR A 226 -8.76 14.72 5.62
C TYR A 226 -10.21 14.27 5.87
N ASP A 227 -11.18 14.86 5.17
CA ASP A 227 -12.58 14.45 5.23
C ASP A 227 -12.76 13.04 4.65
N ALA A 228 -12.10 12.73 3.54
CA ALA A 228 -12.09 11.37 2.96
C ALA A 228 -11.53 10.34 3.95
N LEU A 229 -10.42 10.63 4.62
CA LEU A 229 -9.85 9.79 5.66
C LEU A 229 -10.82 9.61 6.85
N THR A 230 -11.45 10.68 7.30
CA THR A 230 -12.38 10.64 8.44
C THR A 230 -13.63 9.81 8.10
N ASN A 231 -14.16 9.98 6.89
CA ASN A 231 -15.27 9.17 6.38
C ASN A 231 -14.89 7.68 6.29
N ALA A 232 -13.67 7.36 5.82
CA ALA A 232 -13.17 6.00 5.75
C ALA A 232 -13.08 5.33 7.13
N ILE A 233 -12.53 6.04 8.12
CA ILE A 233 -12.46 5.55 9.51
C ILE A 233 -13.87 5.27 10.04
N ALA A 234 -14.79 6.23 9.88
CA ALA A 234 -16.17 6.06 10.33
C ALA A 234 -16.89 4.91 9.61
N SER A 235 -16.64 4.71 8.32
CA SER A 235 -17.20 3.61 7.54
C SER A 235 -16.71 2.25 8.02
N MET A 236 -15.43 2.14 8.39
CA MET A 236 -14.87 0.90 8.94
C MET A 236 -15.31 0.65 10.38
N ASP A 237 -15.48 1.69 11.18
CA ASP A 237 -16.11 1.59 12.51
C ASP A 237 -17.55 1.08 12.40
N ASP A 238 -18.36 1.60 11.46
CA ASP A 238 -19.73 1.13 11.25
C ASP A 238 -19.76 -0.34 10.79
N PHE A 239 -18.85 -0.71 9.88
CA PHE A 239 -18.73 -2.08 9.38
C PHE A 239 -18.47 -3.10 10.48
N THR A 240 -17.52 -2.80 11.37
CA THR A 240 -17.13 -3.67 12.48
C THR A 240 -18.19 -3.78 13.56
N ASN A 241 -19.03 -2.75 13.73
CA ASN A 241 -20.10 -2.70 14.72
C ASN A 241 -21.44 -3.26 14.21
N ARG A 242 -21.50 -3.70 12.94
CA ARG A 242 -22.72 -4.24 12.36
C ARG A 242 -23.13 -5.53 13.09
N PRO A 243 -24.41 -5.66 13.49
CA PRO A 243 -24.88 -6.88 14.14
C PRO A 243 -24.85 -8.04 13.14
N MET A 244 -23.96 -9.00 13.37
CA MET A 244 -23.86 -10.20 12.56
C MET A 244 -25.04 -11.13 12.86
N PRO A 245 -25.59 -11.84 11.85
CA PRO A 245 -26.57 -12.89 12.10
C PRO A 245 -25.96 -13.92 13.06
N THR A 246 -26.72 -14.33 14.07
CA THR A 246 -26.28 -15.34 15.04
C THR A 246 -26.13 -16.68 14.33
N ASP A 247 -24.89 -17.14 14.15
CA ASP A 247 -24.63 -18.49 13.69
C ASP A 247 -25.19 -19.50 14.69
N GLU A 248 -26.24 -20.23 14.28
CA GLU A 248 -26.80 -21.36 15.04
C GLU A 248 -25.79 -22.54 15.16
N HIS A 249 -24.60 -22.41 14.56
CA HIS A 249 -23.53 -23.41 14.53
C HIS A 249 -22.36 -23.12 15.49
N ALA A 250 -22.48 -22.12 16.38
CA ALA A 250 -21.46 -21.84 17.41
C ALA A 250 -21.47 -22.93 18.51
N GLY A 251 -20.96 -24.11 18.16
CA GLY A 251 -20.63 -25.19 19.09
C GLY A 251 -19.38 -24.84 19.89
N ALA A 252 -19.42 -25.18 21.18
CA ALA A 252 -18.40 -24.91 22.18
C ALA A 252 -16.97 -25.36 21.81
N ASP A 253 -16.16 -24.42 21.31
CA ASP A 253 -14.76 -24.15 21.70
C ASP A 253 -14.27 -23.00 20.79
N ASP A 254 -14.63 -21.78 21.16
CA ASP A 254 -14.23 -20.55 20.45
C ASP A 254 -12.77 -20.25 20.83
N VAL A 255 -11.84 -20.91 20.14
CA VAL A 255 -10.40 -20.62 20.27
C VAL A 255 -10.18 -19.22 19.71
N GLN A 256 -10.02 -18.23 20.58
CA GLN A 256 -9.66 -16.87 20.16
C GLN A 256 -8.28 -16.88 19.52
N LEU A 257 -8.28 -16.83 18.19
CA LEU A 257 -7.07 -16.67 17.39
C LEU A 257 -6.51 -15.26 17.54
N SER A 258 -5.18 -15.13 17.48
CA SER A 258 -4.55 -13.81 17.42
C SER A 258 -4.79 -13.16 16.06
N ALA A 259 -4.62 -11.83 15.94
CA ALA A 259 -4.73 -11.14 14.65
C ALA A 259 -3.75 -11.71 13.60
N ALA A 260 -2.54 -12.08 14.03
CA ALA A 260 -1.54 -12.69 13.15
C ALA A 260 -1.98 -14.09 12.67
N ASP A 261 -2.62 -14.89 13.52
CA ASP A 261 -3.15 -16.20 13.12
C ASP A 261 -4.31 -16.06 12.13
N LEU A 262 -5.17 -15.05 12.33
CA LEU A 262 -6.27 -14.72 11.42
C LEU A 262 -5.75 -14.20 10.08
N ASP A 263 -4.74 -13.34 10.06
CA ASP A 263 -4.09 -12.89 8.82
C ASP A 263 -3.45 -14.06 8.07
N ASN A 264 -2.76 -14.96 8.77
CA ASN A 264 -2.19 -16.17 8.17
C ASN A 264 -3.28 -17.08 7.57
N LEU A 265 -4.40 -17.30 8.28
CA LEU A 265 -5.52 -18.09 7.76
C LEU A 265 -6.20 -17.42 6.56
N ALA A 266 -6.41 -16.11 6.61
CA ALA A 266 -6.93 -15.34 5.49
C ALA A 266 -6.04 -15.46 4.25
N SER A 267 -4.71 -15.46 4.44
CA SER A 267 -3.75 -15.63 3.33
C SER A 267 -3.76 -17.02 2.71
N LEU A 268 -4.10 -18.06 3.50
CA LEU A 268 -4.14 -19.44 3.04
C LEU A 268 -5.44 -19.76 2.31
N ASP A 269 -6.57 -19.49 2.96
CA ASP A 269 -7.90 -19.67 2.39
C ASP A 269 -8.94 -18.87 3.21
N PRO A 270 -9.43 -17.72 2.69
CA PRO A 270 -10.44 -16.91 3.35
C PRO A 270 -11.73 -17.66 3.68
N SER A 271 -12.04 -18.77 3.00
CA SER A 271 -13.25 -19.58 3.28
C SER A 271 -13.17 -20.36 4.59
N LEU A 272 -11.98 -20.43 5.21
CA LEU A 272 -11.79 -21.01 6.54
C LEU A 272 -12.20 -20.05 7.66
N LEU A 273 -12.41 -18.77 7.35
CA LEU A 273 -12.78 -17.75 8.32
C LEU A 273 -14.30 -17.58 8.35
N THR A 274 -14.82 -17.40 9.57
CA THR A 274 -16.19 -16.91 9.76
C THR A 274 -16.32 -15.47 9.26
N GLU A 275 -17.54 -15.03 8.98
CA GLU A 275 -17.80 -13.64 8.57
C GLU A 275 -17.25 -12.63 9.58
N ARG A 276 -17.35 -12.96 10.88
CA ARG A 276 -16.82 -12.14 11.97
C ARG A 276 -15.29 -12.05 11.96
N GLU A 277 -14.62 -13.17 11.68
CA GLU A 277 -13.16 -13.20 11.58
C GLU A 277 -12.67 -12.45 10.35
N LEU A 278 -13.35 -12.56 9.20
CA LEU A 278 -13.05 -11.76 8.01
C LEU A 278 -13.13 -10.25 8.29
N VAL A 279 -14.18 -9.80 8.99
CA VAL A 279 -14.34 -8.40 9.40
C VAL A 279 -13.22 -7.97 10.35
N ALA A 280 -12.83 -8.82 11.29
CA ALA A 280 -11.73 -8.54 12.23
C ALA A 280 -10.38 -8.43 11.53
N THR A 281 -10.07 -9.35 10.60
CA THR A 281 -8.88 -9.32 9.75
C THR A 281 -8.83 -8.05 8.91
N ALA A 282 -9.93 -7.74 8.22
CA ALA A 282 -10.01 -6.53 7.40
C ALA A 282 -9.82 -5.25 8.25
N ARG A 283 -10.37 -5.23 9.47
CA ARG A 283 -10.15 -4.12 10.39
C ARG A 283 -8.69 -3.97 10.80
N HIS A 284 -8.04 -5.08 11.16
CA HIS A 284 -6.63 -5.08 11.53
C HIS A 284 -5.76 -4.53 10.39
N GLN A 285 -5.99 -5.01 9.17
CA GLN A 285 -5.31 -4.52 7.96
C GLN A 285 -5.58 -3.03 7.71
N PHE A 286 -6.82 -2.59 7.88
CA PHE A 286 -7.18 -1.17 7.73
C PHE A 286 -6.44 -0.29 8.76
N ASP A 287 -6.44 -0.67 10.04
CA ASP A 287 -5.79 0.09 11.11
C ASP A 287 -4.28 0.23 10.90
N HIS A 288 -3.66 -0.75 10.22
CA HIS A 288 -2.26 -0.67 9.81
C HIS A 288 -2.08 0.23 8.58
N ALA A 289 -2.78 -0.06 7.48
CA ALA A 289 -2.63 0.65 6.22
C ALA A 289 -2.99 2.14 6.31
N VAL A 290 -4.00 2.49 7.10
CA VAL A 290 -4.44 3.89 7.28
C VAL A 290 -3.37 4.77 7.91
N GLN A 291 -2.39 4.19 8.64
CA GLN A 291 -1.26 4.94 9.19
C GLN A 291 -0.37 5.49 8.09
N PHE A 292 -0.17 4.74 6.99
CA PHE A 292 0.57 5.21 5.82
C PHE A 292 -0.11 6.42 5.19
N LEU A 293 -1.45 6.35 5.04
CA LEU A 293 -2.24 7.47 4.52
C LEU A 293 -2.17 8.70 5.43
N ARG A 294 -2.25 8.52 6.76
CA ARG A 294 -2.12 9.61 7.73
C ARG A 294 -0.75 10.28 7.67
N HIS A 295 0.31 9.50 7.65
CA HIS A 295 1.67 10.01 7.51
C HIS A 295 1.81 10.84 6.23
N ASP A 296 1.44 10.26 5.08
CA ASP A 296 1.57 10.94 3.79
C ASP A 296 0.72 12.21 3.73
N LEU A 297 -0.48 12.21 4.32
CA LEU A 297 -1.31 13.41 4.43
C LEU A 297 -0.60 14.53 5.19
N MET A 298 0.01 14.23 6.35
CA MET A 298 0.77 15.22 7.12
C MET A 298 1.96 15.76 6.31
N ARG A 299 2.73 14.85 5.71
CA ARG A 299 3.92 15.19 4.92
C ARG A 299 3.58 16.08 3.73
N ILE A 300 2.61 15.67 2.92
CA ILE A 300 2.19 16.37 1.70
C ILE A 300 1.48 17.68 2.03
N SER A 301 0.78 17.74 3.17
CA SER A 301 0.20 18.98 3.69
C SER A 301 1.25 19.94 4.27
N GLY A 302 2.55 19.62 4.19
CA GLY A 302 3.62 20.49 4.68
C GLY A 302 3.78 20.52 6.20
N ASP A 303 3.16 19.59 6.94
CA ASP A 303 3.36 19.42 8.38
C ASP A 303 4.45 18.36 8.65
N ALA A 304 5.69 18.70 8.26
CA ALA A 304 6.83 17.79 8.34
C ALA A 304 7.16 17.39 9.79
N ASP A 305 6.99 18.30 10.75
CA ASP A 305 7.24 18.03 12.17
C ASP A 305 6.22 17.03 12.73
N ALA A 306 4.92 17.17 12.42
CA ALA A 306 3.92 16.20 12.83
C ALA A 306 4.13 14.84 12.14
N ALA A 307 4.51 14.84 10.86
CA ALA A 307 4.82 13.62 10.13
C ALA A 307 6.03 12.87 10.75
N ASP A 308 7.12 13.58 11.09
CA ASP A 308 8.29 13.01 11.76
C ASP A 308 7.95 12.50 13.17
N ALA A 309 7.14 13.24 13.93
CA ALA A 309 6.65 12.80 15.23
C ALA A 309 5.81 11.52 15.12
N PHE A 310 4.92 11.46 14.13
CA PHE A 310 4.06 10.31 13.85
C PHE A 310 4.88 9.05 13.55
N LEU A 311 5.90 9.14 12.69
CA LEU A 311 6.76 8.00 12.37
C LEU A 311 7.47 7.45 13.60
N ARG A 312 8.01 8.34 14.45
CA ARG A 312 8.68 7.96 15.70
C ARG A 312 7.73 7.32 16.70
N GLU A 313 6.49 7.80 16.80
CA GLU A 313 5.45 7.22 17.66
C GLU A 313 5.03 5.82 17.20
N HIS A 314 5.11 5.53 15.91
CA HIS A 314 4.72 4.24 15.30
C HIS A 314 5.94 3.42 14.86
N HIS A 315 7.06 3.53 15.58
CA HIS A 315 8.33 2.88 15.25
C HIS A 315 8.27 1.34 15.28
N THR A 316 7.25 0.73 15.90
CA THR A 316 7.04 -0.72 15.89
C THR A 316 6.47 -1.24 14.57
N THR A 317 6.05 -0.34 13.67
CA THR A 317 5.55 -0.68 12.34
C THR A 317 6.69 -0.53 11.33
N GLU A 318 7.08 -1.63 10.69
CA GLU A 318 8.30 -1.72 9.86
C GLU A 318 8.41 -0.63 8.79
N PRO A 319 7.41 -0.41 7.89
CA PRO A 319 7.54 0.64 6.88
C PRO A 319 7.66 2.06 7.47
N LEU A 320 7.02 2.33 8.61
CA LEU A 320 7.07 3.66 9.26
C LEU A 320 8.43 3.89 9.93
N ALA A 321 8.99 2.86 10.55
CA ALA A 321 10.32 2.90 11.13
C ALA A 321 11.39 3.13 10.06
N ASP A 322 11.33 2.38 8.96
CA ASP A 322 12.24 2.53 7.82
C ASP A 322 12.16 3.95 7.24
N THR A 323 10.94 4.47 7.09
CA THR A 323 10.70 5.84 6.60
C THR A 323 11.35 6.88 7.51
N TYR A 324 11.28 6.69 8.84
CA TYR A 324 11.94 7.61 9.79
C TYR A 324 13.46 7.49 9.74
N ALA A 325 13.98 6.27 9.63
CA ALA A 325 15.41 6.04 9.48
C ALA A 325 15.97 6.76 8.25
N ALA A 326 15.31 6.60 7.09
CA ALA A 326 15.66 7.33 5.87
C ALA A 326 15.58 8.85 6.06
N ARG A 327 14.57 9.35 6.77
CA ARG A 327 14.45 10.79 7.08
C ARG A 327 15.66 11.32 7.87
N LEU A 328 16.11 10.57 8.87
CA LEU A 328 17.28 10.93 9.69
C LEU A 328 18.59 10.85 8.89
N ILE A 329 18.74 9.83 8.04
CA ILE A 329 19.88 9.66 7.12
C ILE A 329 19.98 10.85 6.17
N ALA A 330 18.88 11.20 5.48
CA ALA A 330 18.83 12.32 4.55
C ALA A 330 19.13 13.66 5.22
N ALA A 331 18.71 13.83 6.48
CA ALA A 331 19.00 15.03 7.27
C ALA A 331 20.42 15.04 7.87
N GLY A 332 21.21 13.96 7.72
CA GLY A 332 22.50 13.80 8.38
C GLY A 332 22.41 13.79 9.91
N ARG A 333 21.24 13.44 10.46
CA ARG A 333 20.95 13.41 11.91
C ARG A 333 21.40 12.08 12.52
N TRP A 334 22.69 11.76 12.38
CA TRP A 334 23.26 10.46 12.73
C TRP A 334 23.18 10.09 14.22
N ASN A 335 23.26 11.07 15.13
CA ASN A 335 23.05 10.80 16.56
C ASN A 335 21.61 10.38 16.83
N ASP A 336 20.64 11.11 16.25
CA ASP A 336 19.22 10.80 16.41
C ASP A 336 18.87 9.45 15.77
N LEU A 337 19.58 9.06 14.70
CA LEU A 337 19.44 7.74 14.10
C LEU A 337 19.87 6.64 15.07
N ILE A 338 20.99 6.81 15.78
CA ILE A 338 21.43 5.84 16.81
C ILE A 338 20.39 5.75 17.93
N ASP A 339 19.93 6.89 18.46
CA ASP A 339 18.91 6.92 19.51
C ASP A 339 17.59 6.26 19.04
N PHE A 340 17.25 6.39 17.77
CA PHE A 340 16.09 5.76 17.17
C PHE A 340 16.27 4.25 16.98
N ILE A 341 17.44 3.78 16.54
CA ILE A 341 17.74 2.35 16.44
C ILE A 341 17.66 1.71 17.83
N ASP A 342 18.23 2.36 18.86
CA ASP A 342 18.12 1.90 20.25
C ASP A 342 16.66 1.81 20.72
N LEU A 343 15.79 2.73 20.28
CA LEU A 343 14.36 2.70 20.55
C LEU A 343 13.69 1.49 19.88
N VAL A 344 13.94 1.27 18.59
CA VAL A 344 13.37 0.15 17.81
C VAL A 344 13.81 -1.19 18.40
N GLU A 345 15.12 -1.40 18.62
CA GLU A 345 15.65 -2.65 19.17
C GLU A 345 15.12 -2.94 20.59
N ARG A 346 14.86 -1.89 21.38
CA ARG A 346 14.30 -2.04 22.73
C ARG A 346 12.85 -2.49 22.71
N ASP A 347 12.02 -1.88 21.87
CA ASP A 347 10.58 -2.08 21.87
C ASP A 347 10.16 -3.25 20.94
N ASN A 348 10.95 -3.54 19.91
CA ASN A 348 10.77 -4.66 18.99
C ASN A 348 12.13 -5.22 18.46
N PRO A 349 12.83 -6.06 19.24
CA PRO A 349 14.20 -6.51 18.93
C PRO A 349 14.36 -7.36 17.67
N ASN A 350 13.27 -7.92 17.13
CA ASN A 350 13.29 -8.75 15.92
C ASN A 350 12.63 -8.05 14.73
N GLN A 351 12.47 -6.72 14.81
CA GLN A 351 11.88 -5.94 13.73
C GLN A 351 12.77 -5.98 12.49
N THR A 352 12.21 -6.34 11.35
CA THR A 352 12.93 -6.37 10.08
C THR A 352 12.80 -5.04 9.33
N MET A 353 13.72 -4.80 8.40
CA MET A 353 13.58 -3.68 7.46
C MET A 353 12.92 -4.19 6.18
N VAL A 354 11.90 -3.49 5.70
CA VAL A 354 11.06 -3.91 4.56
C VAL A 354 11.19 -2.99 3.35
N MET A 355 11.62 -1.75 3.57
CA MET A 355 11.75 -0.75 2.51
C MET A 355 13.19 -0.53 2.03
N PHE A 356 14.17 -0.99 2.79
CA PHE A 356 15.56 -1.00 2.39
C PHE A 356 15.91 -2.38 1.79
N PRO A 357 16.49 -2.43 0.59
CA PRO A 357 16.94 -3.68 -0.02
C PRO A 357 18.04 -4.37 0.81
N GLU A 358 18.00 -5.71 0.84
CA GLU A 358 19.00 -6.53 1.56
C GLU A 358 20.45 -6.28 1.09
N ASP A 359 20.66 -5.87 -0.16
CA ASP A 359 21.97 -5.52 -0.69
C ASP A 359 22.49 -4.16 -0.18
N VAL A 360 21.59 -3.26 0.24
CA VAL A 360 21.92 -1.97 0.84
C VAL A 360 22.08 -2.09 2.36
N VAL A 361 21.24 -2.90 3.01
CA VAL A 361 21.25 -3.12 4.47
C VAL A 361 21.32 -4.62 4.82
N PRO A 362 22.45 -5.31 4.56
CA PRO A 362 22.56 -6.77 4.75
C PRO A 362 22.40 -7.22 6.21
N TYR A 363 22.58 -6.31 7.17
CA TYR A 363 22.32 -6.52 8.60
C TYR A 363 21.25 -5.59 9.14
N GLU A 364 20.33 -5.14 8.28
CA GLU A 364 19.16 -4.33 8.67
C GLU A 364 19.57 -3.12 9.53
N TRP A 365 18.93 -2.96 10.70
CA TRP A 365 19.18 -1.89 11.67
C TRP A 365 20.64 -1.77 12.11
N GLU A 366 21.37 -2.88 12.21
CA GLU A 366 22.79 -2.84 12.55
C GLU A 366 23.63 -2.21 11.44
N THR A 367 23.24 -2.37 10.17
CA THR A 367 23.93 -1.69 9.05
C THR A 367 23.76 -0.18 9.15
N LEU A 368 22.55 0.28 9.51
CA LEU A 368 22.30 1.71 9.73
C LEU A 368 23.10 2.25 10.92
N ARG A 369 23.23 1.45 11.99
CA ARG A 369 24.06 1.79 13.16
C ARG A 369 25.53 1.93 12.78
N GLU A 370 26.08 1.00 12.00
CA GLU A 370 27.44 1.09 11.46
C GLU A 370 27.65 2.40 10.70
N ALA A 371 26.75 2.70 9.76
CA ALA A 371 26.83 3.90 8.94
C ALA A 371 26.78 5.17 9.79
N ALA A 372 25.90 5.22 10.80
CA ALA A 372 25.79 6.35 11.72
C ALA A 372 27.07 6.56 12.54
N LEU A 373 27.65 5.48 13.08
CA LEU A 373 28.89 5.57 13.85
C LEU A 373 30.09 5.99 12.99
N GLU A 374 30.17 5.51 11.73
CA GLU A 374 31.22 5.93 10.77
C GLU A 374 31.06 7.42 10.42
N ALA A 375 29.84 7.86 10.12
CA ALA A 375 29.55 9.26 9.83
C ALA A 375 29.92 10.21 10.99
N LEU A 376 29.75 9.74 12.24
CA LEU A 376 30.13 10.48 13.46
C LEU A 376 31.62 10.34 13.83
N GLY A 377 32.38 9.47 13.17
CA GLY A 377 33.77 9.18 13.51
C GLY A 377 33.94 8.45 14.85
N ARG A 378 32.93 7.70 15.31
CA ARG A 378 32.92 6.97 16.60
C ARG A 378 33.60 5.59 16.46
N GLY A 379 34.86 5.59 16.04
CA GLY A 379 35.61 4.37 15.70
C GLY A 379 35.77 3.37 16.85
N ASP A 380 35.88 3.84 18.10
CA ASP A 380 35.97 2.96 19.28
C ASP A 380 34.71 2.10 19.45
N GLU A 381 33.54 2.67 19.16
CA GLU A 381 32.25 1.99 19.27
C GLU A 381 32.02 1.02 18.11
N LEU A 382 32.45 1.38 16.91
CA LEU A 382 32.50 0.45 15.77
C LEU A 382 33.40 -0.75 16.07
N ALA A 383 34.59 -0.51 16.61
CA ALA A 383 35.49 -1.58 17.01
C ALA A 383 34.88 -2.47 18.11
N ALA A 384 34.11 -1.91 19.04
CA ALA A 384 33.37 -2.70 20.03
C ALA A 384 32.26 -3.55 19.39
N MET A 385 31.52 -2.98 18.44
CA MET A 385 30.46 -3.65 17.69
C MET A 385 31.01 -4.85 16.90
N TYR A 386 32.07 -4.67 16.11
CA TYR A 386 32.68 -5.77 15.36
C TYR A 386 33.27 -6.86 16.27
N ARG A 387 33.87 -6.50 17.42
CA ARG A 387 34.32 -7.51 18.40
C ARG A 387 33.16 -8.35 18.92
N LYS A 388 32.04 -7.72 19.26
CA LYS A 388 30.83 -8.42 19.73
C LYS A 388 30.30 -9.40 18.68
N ARG A 389 30.32 -9.03 17.40
CA ARG A 389 29.94 -9.94 16.30
C ARG A 389 30.86 -11.13 16.14
N LEU A 390 32.18 -10.92 16.25
CA LEU A 390 33.17 -12.00 16.17
C LEU A 390 33.09 -12.98 17.36
N GLU A 391 32.52 -12.55 18.48
CA GLU A 391 32.20 -13.44 19.61
C GLU A 391 30.98 -14.32 19.34
N ASP A 392 30.12 -13.93 18.39
CA ASP A 392 28.98 -14.74 17.95
C ASP A 392 29.45 -15.81 16.96
N GLY A 393 29.53 -17.06 17.43
CA GLY A 393 30.24 -18.15 16.75
C GLY A 393 29.63 -18.64 15.42
N TYR A 394 28.62 -17.95 14.89
CA TYR A 394 27.89 -18.31 13.67
C TYR A 394 27.58 -17.12 12.75
N ASP A 395 28.47 -16.12 12.66
CA ASP A 395 28.34 -15.07 11.65
C ASP A 395 28.96 -15.51 10.30
N PRO A 396 28.16 -15.66 9.22
CA PRO A 396 28.66 -16.06 7.89
C PRO A 396 29.67 -15.06 7.29
N ASN A 397 29.73 -13.84 7.82
CA ASN A 397 30.60 -12.75 7.38
C ASN A 397 31.76 -12.49 8.35
N THR A 398 32.15 -13.49 9.16
CA THR A 398 33.28 -13.44 10.11
C THR A 398 34.55 -12.82 9.50
N GLU A 399 34.91 -13.20 8.26
CA GLU A 399 36.11 -12.67 7.58
C GLU A 399 35.99 -11.17 7.26
N LEU A 400 34.80 -10.70 6.85
CA LEU A 400 34.52 -9.28 6.59
C LEU A 400 34.53 -8.46 7.89
N ASN A 401 33.90 -8.96 8.96
CA ASN A 401 33.91 -8.29 10.27
C ASN A 401 35.32 -8.18 10.85
N GLN A 402 36.16 -9.22 10.69
CA GLN A 402 37.57 -9.16 11.09
C GLN A 402 38.34 -8.09 10.30
N TYR A 403 38.12 -8.02 8.98
CA TYR A 403 38.73 -7.01 8.14
C TYR A 403 38.29 -5.58 8.53
N LYS A 404 36.98 -5.35 8.74
CA LYS A 404 36.46 -4.04 9.18
C LYS A 404 37.00 -3.67 10.57
N LEU A 405 37.11 -4.62 11.51
CA LEU A 405 37.73 -4.39 12.82
C LEU A 405 39.19 -3.96 12.68
N ASP A 406 39.98 -4.65 11.86
CA ASP A 406 41.38 -4.32 11.63
C ASP A 406 41.55 -2.95 10.98
N LEU A 407 40.67 -2.56 10.04
CA LEU A 407 40.67 -1.21 9.46
C LEU A 407 40.49 -0.13 10.53
N TRP A 408 39.59 -0.36 11.48
CA TRP A 408 39.29 0.60 12.55
C TRP A 408 40.37 0.71 13.62
N LEU A 409 41.04 -0.40 13.94
CA LEU A 409 42.16 -0.38 14.88
C LEU A 409 43.42 0.29 14.33
N ASN A 410 43.50 0.44 13.00
CA ASN A 410 44.66 1.00 12.30
C ASN A 410 44.42 2.42 11.71
N ARG A 411 43.22 2.99 11.87
CA ARG A 411 42.91 4.41 11.59
C ARG A 411 43.33 5.28 12.78
#